data_AF-A0A1W9SNJ8-F1
#
_entry.id   AF-A0A1W9SNJ8-F1
#
_cell.length_a   1.000
_cell.length_b   1.000
_cell.length_c   1.000
_cell.angle_alpha   90.00
_cell.angle_beta   90.00
_cell.angle_gamma   90.00
#
_symmetry.space_group_name_H-M   'P 1'
#
loop_
_entity.id
_entity.type
_entity.pdbx_description
1 polymer ?
#
loop_
_entity_poly.entity_id
_entity_poly.type
_entity_poly.pdbx_seq_one_letter_code
_entity_poly.pdbx_strand_id
1 'polypeptide(L)'
;MKFFIFIIFFHICIFTYSQIRIYPDRKIDFLVRDVLLENKESIIVKNIKISKQKNMISLFESENIEIFKKGILLSTGNVFAVKGPNDKKDISTRNYLKGDLELNKIVNSETKDAVVLEFDFVPMSDSISFNYFFASEEYPEYVGSNLNDVFAFIITNEELGIKKNLAILPNGEPITINTINKNKNSSFFIENPIFHESFIKSKSNEVYELSRFCQFDGFTKILTAGSKVVPNSTYHIKIAIADVGDYLLDSAVFLIGNSFKNVYKKNKKTNPLKN
;
A
#
# COMPACT_ATOMS: atom_id res chain seq x y z
N MET A 1 -9.44 57.42 37.21
CA MET A 1 -8.60 56.22 37.02
C MET A 1 -8.99 55.57 35.70
N LYS A 2 -8.10 55.54 34.70
CA LYS A 2 -8.34 54.85 33.42
C LYS A 2 -7.98 53.37 33.59
N PHE A 3 -8.96 52.47 33.52
CA PHE A 3 -8.73 51.04 33.52
C PHE A 3 -8.23 50.60 32.13
N PHE A 4 -6.98 50.15 32.05
CA PHE A 4 -6.45 49.49 30.87
C PHE A 4 -6.78 48.00 30.98
N ILE A 5 -7.66 47.50 30.12
CA ILE A 5 -7.92 46.06 29.97
C ILE A 5 -6.80 45.51 29.07
N PHE A 6 -5.93 44.69 29.66
CA PHE A 6 -4.91 43.94 28.92
C PHE A 6 -5.54 42.64 28.42
N ILE A 7 -5.90 42.57 27.14
CA ILE A 7 -6.37 41.34 26.51
C ILE A 7 -5.15 40.48 26.20
N ILE A 8 -4.91 39.45 27.00
CA ILE A 8 -3.89 38.44 26.73
C ILE A 8 -4.43 37.51 25.64
N PHE A 9 -3.90 37.62 24.43
CA PHE A 9 -4.13 36.65 23.36
C PHE A 9 -3.35 35.37 23.68
N PHE A 10 -4.03 34.39 24.30
CA PHE A 10 -3.52 33.03 24.37
C PHE A 10 -3.50 32.45 22.95
N HIS A 11 -2.32 32.35 22.34
CA HIS A 11 -2.14 31.57 21.12
C HIS A 11 -2.27 30.09 21.50
N ILE A 12 -3.47 29.54 21.34
CA ILE A 12 -3.67 28.10 21.35
C ILE A 12 -3.06 27.59 20.04
N CYS A 13 -1.83 27.08 20.10
CA CYS A 13 -1.28 26.28 19.01
C CYS A 13 -2.08 24.98 18.93
N ILE A 14 -3.07 24.94 18.04
CA ILE A 14 -3.73 23.70 17.64
C ILE A 14 -2.75 22.99 16.70
N PHE A 15 -2.06 21.96 17.21
CA PHE A 15 -1.26 21.09 16.36
C PHE A 15 -2.21 20.23 15.51
N THR A 16 -2.36 20.57 14.23
CA THR A 16 -3.04 19.70 13.28
C THR A 16 -2.05 18.65 12.79
N TYR A 17 -2.26 17.38 13.16
CA TYR A 17 -1.54 16.27 12.55
C TYR A 17 -2.03 16.09 11.10
N SER A 18 -1.11 15.85 10.15
CA SER A 18 -1.49 15.66 8.75
C SER A 18 -2.16 14.30 8.59
N GLN A 19 -3.45 14.29 8.31
CA GLN A 19 -4.20 13.08 8.04
C GLN A 19 -4.40 12.89 6.53
N ILE A 20 -4.40 11.63 6.10
CA ILE A 20 -4.88 11.30 4.77
C ILE A 20 -6.40 11.45 4.68
N ARG A 21 -6.88 11.90 3.53
CA ARG A 21 -8.30 11.91 3.17
C ARG A 21 -8.64 10.59 2.50
N ILE A 22 -9.79 10.01 2.87
CA ILE A 22 -10.27 8.71 2.41
C ILE A 22 -11.57 8.92 1.64
N TYR A 23 -11.66 8.40 0.41
CA TYR A 23 -12.83 8.48 -0.46
C TYR A 23 -13.21 7.07 -0.97
N PRO A 24 -14.01 6.29 -0.21
CA PRO A 24 -14.33 4.91 -0.56
C PRO A 24 -15.33 4.79 -1.72
N ASP A 25 -16.11 5.83 -1.99
CA ASP A 25 -17.17 5.82 -3.01
C ASP A 25 -16.67 6.16 -4.43
N ARG A 26 -15.36 6.19 -4.66
CA ARG A 26 -14.79 6.45 -5.99
C ARG A 26 -15.03 5.27 -6.92
N LYS A 27 -15.35 5.57 -8.18
CA LYS A 27 -15.52 4.53 -9.23
C LYS A 27 -14.21 3.75 -9.41
N ILE A 28 -14.30 2.43 -9.53
CA ILE A 28 -13.11 1.58 -9.66
C ILE A 28 -12.30 1.88 -10.92
N ASP A 29 -12.97 2.22 -12.04
CA ASP A 29 -12.30 2.69 -13.26
C ASP A 29 -11.41 3.91 -13.00
N PHE A 30 -11.89 4.85 -12.19
CA PHE A 30 -11.12 6.05 -11.83
C PHE A 30 -9.92 5.67 -10.96
N LEU A 31 -10.08 4.76 -9.99
CA LEU A 31 -8.96 4.31 -9.15
C LEU A 31 -7.83 3.74 -10.02
N VAL A 32 -8.13 2.80 -10.91
CA VAL A 32 -7.08 2.18 -11.73
C VAL A 32 -6.53 3.15 -12.78
N ARG A 33 -7.39 3.83 -13.55
CA ARG A 33 -6.95 4.64 -14.69
C ARG A 33 -6.37 5.99 -14.27
N ASP A 34 -6.94 6.65 -13.28
CA ASP A 34 -6.63 8.04 -12.93
C ASP A 34 -5.77 8.19 -11.66
N VAL A 35 -5.74 7.16 -10.82
CA VAL A 35 -4.94 7.17 -9.58
C VAL A 35 -3.69 6.33 -9.74
N LEU A 36 -3.80 5.10 -10.24
CA LEU A 36 -2.67 4.15 -10.23
C LEU A 36 -1.67 4.35 -11.37
N LEU A 37 -2.13 4.60 -12.59
CA LEU A 37 -1.28 4.75 -13.78
C LEU A 37 -0.51 6.07 -13.81
N GLU A 38 0.78 6.02 -14.11
CA GLU A 38 1.59 7.24 -14.35
C GLU A 38 1.17 7.94 -15.65
N ASN A 39 0.99 7.17 -16.72
CA ASN A 39 0.55 7.66 -18.03
C ASN A 39 -0.52 6.71 -18.62
N LYS A 40 -1.75 7.21 -18.68
CA LYS A 40 -2.94 6.51 -19.20
C LYS A 40 -2.82 6.07 -20.65
N GLU A 41 -1.98 6.73 -21.43
CA GLU A 41 -1.80 6.42 -22.85
C GLU A 41 -0.83 5.25 -23.05
N SER A 42 -0.01 4.94 -22.05
CA SER A 42 1.07 3.95 -22.16
C SER A 42 0.65 2.53 -21.81
N ILE A 43 -0.46 2.36 -21.09
CA ILE A 43 -0.97 1.06 -20.66
C ILE A 43 -2.46 1.00 -20.94
N ILE A 44 -2.87 0.06 -21.79
CA ILE A 44 -4.29 -0.17 -22.05
C ILE A 44 -4.83 -1.04 -20.93
N VAL A 45 -5.77 -0.52 -20.14
CA VAL A 45 -6.45 -1.28 -19.07
C VAL A 45 -7.86 -1.69 -19.51
N LYS A 46 -8.28 -2.91 -19.16
CA LYS A 46 -9.62 -3.47 -19.41
C LYS A 46 -10.10 -4.30 -18.22
N ASN A 47 -11.39 -4.65 -18.22
CA ASN A 47 -11.98 -5.64 -17.31
C ASN A 47 -11.70 -5.41 -15.82
N ILE A 48 -11.72 -4.15 -15.38
CA ILE A 48 -11.47 -3.79 -13.98
C ILE A 48 -12.59 -4.33 -13.11
N LYS A 49 -12.21 -5.08 -12.06
CA LYS A 49 -13.08 -5.71 -11.08
C LYS A 49 -12.53 -5.53 -9.69
N ILE A 50 -13.44 -5.61 -8.73
CA ILE A 50 -13.09 -5.66 -7.31
C ILE A 50 -13.98 -6.66 -6.59
N SER A 51 -13.46 -7.28 -5.54
CA SER A 51 -14.27 -7.98 -4.55
C SER A 51 -15.39 -7.06 -4.08
N LYS A 52 -16.65 -7.53 -4.16
CA LYS A 52 -17.83 -6.68 -3.89
C LYS A 52 -17.98 -6.44 -2.39
N GLN A 53 -17.24 -5.49 -1.82
CA GLN A 53 -17.31 -5.14 -0.41
C GLN A 53 -17.27 -3.62 -0.21
N LYS A 54 -18.09 -3.12 0.71
CA LYS A 54 -18.17 -1.69 1.03
C LYS A 54 -17.03 -1.32 1.98
N ASN A 55 -16.41 -0.16 1.79
CA ASN A 55 -15.39 0.41 2.69
C ASN A 55 -14.12 -0.44 2.89
N MET A 56 -13.77 -1.33 1.96
CA MET A 56 -12.50 -2.09 2.01
C MET A 56 -11.49 -1.64 0.94
N ILE A 57 -11.94 -0.77 0.02
CA ILE A 57 -11.10 -0.05 -0.93
C ILE A 57 -11.38 1.44 -0.84
N SER A 58 -10.36 2.26 -1.05
CA SER A 58 -10.52 3.70 -1.14
C SER A 58 -9.44 4.36 -1.98
N LEU A 59 -9.77 5.50 -2.59
CA LEU A 59 -8.74 6.51 -2.86
C LEU A 59 -8.25 7.06 -1.51
N PHE A 60 -6.94 7.19 -1.34
CA PHE A 60 -6.38 8.06 -0.30
C PHE A 60 -5.64 9.23 -0.93
N GLU A 61 -5.69 10.40 -0.28
CA GLU A 61 -4.97 11.61 -0.67
C GLU A 61 -4.28 12.25 0.52
N SER A 62 -3.14 12.90 0.27
CA SER A 62 -2.41 13.68 1.24
C SER A 62 -1.91 14.99 0.64
N GLU A 63 -2.09 16.07 1.40
CA GLU A 63 -1.55 17.38 1.04
C GLU A 63 -0.15 17.60 1.63
N ASN A 64 0.09 17.11 2.87
CA ASN A 64 1.31 17.41 3.64
C ASN A 64 2.28 16.22 3.81
N ILE A 65 2.17 15.20 2.94
CA ILE A 65 3.16 14.12 2.82
C ILE A 65 3.96 14.34 1.54
N GLU A 66 5.28 14.23 1.60
CA GLU A 66 6.17 14.42 0.45
C GLU A 66 6.38 13.12 -0.32
N ILE A 67 6.46 11.98 0.39
CA ILE A 67 6.76 10.67 -0.22
C ILE A 67 5.62 10.14 -1.12
N PHE A 68 4.40 10.62 -0.95
CA PHE A 68 3.27 10.38 -1.85
C PHE A 68 2.20 11.47 -1.71
N LYS A 69 1.38 11.65 -2.75
CA LYS A 69 0.23 12.58 -2.73
C LYS A 69 -1.13 11.89 -2.79
N LYS A 70 -1.20 10.71 -3.37
CA LYS A 70 -2.44 9.92 -3.48
C LYS A 70 -2.12 8.46 -3.76
N GLY A 71 -3.13 7.62 -3.66
CA GLY A 71 -3.03 6.22 -4.05
C GLY A 71 -4.32 5.45 -3.83
N ILE A 72 -4.26 4.14 -4.01
CA ILE A 72 -5.36 3.23 -3.71
C ILE A 72 -5.02 2.48 -2.43
N LEU A 73 -5.95 2.46 -1.50
CA LEU A 73 -5.88 1.69 -0.26
C LEU A 73 -6.78 0.46 -0.39
N LEU A 74 -6.25 -0.73 -0.14
CA LEU A 74 -7.02 -1.95 0.12
C LEU A 74 -6.78 -2.32 1.59
N SER A 75 -7.83 -2.63 2.33
CA SER A 75 -7.73 -3.04 3.74
C SER A 75 -8.65 -4.22 4.01
N THR A 76 -8.16 -5.22 4.73
CA THR A 76 -8.96 -6.35 5.23
C THR A 76 -10.01 -5.90 6.25
N GLY A 77 -9.85 -4.67 6.74
CA GLY A 77 -10.76 -3.92 7.58
C GLY A 77 -11.53 -2.78 6.91
N ASN A 78 -11.96 -1.83 7.74
CA ASN A 78 -12.59 -0.61 7.28
C ASN A 78 -11.53 0.46 6.94
N VAL A 79 -11.53 0.94 5.70
CA VAL A 79 -10.60 1.98 5.19
C VAL A 79 -10.63 3.31 5.95
N PHE A 80 -11.65 3.58 6.77
CA PHE A 80 -11.65 4.76 7.64
C PHE A 80 -10.76 4.59 8.88
N ALA A 81 -10.48 3.35 9.30
CA ALA A 81 -9.71 3.04 10.50
C ALA A 81 -8.21 3.31 10.31
N VAL A 82 -7.72 3.36 9.06
CA VAL A 82 -6.28 3.53 8.78
C VAL A 82 -5.73 4.92 9.12
N LYS A 83 -6.61 5.89 9.43
CA LYS A 83 -6.25 7.29 9.68
C LYS A 83 -5.58 7.43 11.04
N GLY A 84 -4.29 7.67 11.01
CA GLY A 84 -3.49 7.96 12.18
C GLY A 84 -3.43 9.47 12.56
N PRO A 85 -2.44 9.85 13.37
CA PRO A 85 -1.37 8.99 13.87
C PRO A 85 -1.90 7.85 14.74
N ASN A 86 -1.14 6.74 14.84
CA ASN A 86 -1.52 5.60 15.67
C ASN A 86 -1.83 6.02 17.11
N ASP A 87 -3.06 5.83 17.55
CA ASP A 87 -3.52 6.11 18.92
C ASP A 87 -4.02 4.87 19.69
N LYS A 88 -4.04 3.69 19.05
CA LYS A 88 -4.59 2.43 19.57
C LYS A 88 -3.92 1.24 18.89
N LYS A 89 -3.73 0.17 19.65
CA LYS A 89 -2.99 -1.04 19.25
C LYS A 89 -3.78 -2.06 18.42
N ASP A 90 -5.09 -1.89 18.30
CA ASP A 90 -5.98 -2.93 17.81
C ASP A 90 -7.21 -2.37 17.07
N ILE A 91 -7.03 -1.30 16.28
CA ILE A 91 -8.17 -0.81 15.48
C ILE A 91 -8.50 -1.87 14.43
N SER A 92 -9.68 -2.50 14.54
CA SER A 92 -10.06 -3.54 13.60
C SER A 92 -11.55 -3.58 13.29
N THR A 93 -11.91 -4.13 12.13
CA THR A 93 -13.26 -4.44 11.69
C THR A 93 -13.34 -5.88 11.20
N ARG A 94 -14.05 -6.74 11.93
CA ARG A 94 -14.29 -8.12 11.50
C ARG A 94 -15.35 -8.15 10.41
N ASN A 95 -14.97 -8.47 9.18
CA ASN A 95 -15.91 -8.49 8.05
C ASN A 95 -16.52 -9.86 7.80
N TYR A 96 -15.90 -10.93 8.29
CA TYR A 96 -16.35 -12.32 8.14
C TYR A 96 -16.50 -12.78 6.68
N LEU A 97 -15.65 -12.24 5.81
CA LEU A 97 -15.59 -12.53 4.39
C LEU A 97 -14.62 -13.67 4.11
N LYS A 98 -14.83 -14.35 2.99
CA LYS A 98 -13.93 -15.42 2.55
C LYS A 98 -12.56 -14.83 2.20
N GLY A 99 -11.51 -15.62 2.40
CA GLY A 99 -10.19 -15.32 1.87
C GLY A 99 -10.04 -15.61 0.38
N ASP A 100 -8.79 -15.69 -0.04
CA ASP A 100 -8.39 -15.89 -1.43
C ASP A 100 -7.54 -17.16 -1.61
N LEU A 101 -7.91 -17.99 -2.60
CA LEU A 101 -7.25 -19.28 -2.84
C LEU A 101 -5.80 -19.14 -3.33
N GLU A 102 -5.43 -18.02 -3.95
CA GLU A 102 -4.04 -17.79 -4.37
C GLU A 102 -3.19 -17.34 -3.19
N LEU A 103 -3.74 -16.50 -2.33
CA LEU A 103 -3.10 -16.14 -1.06
C LEU A 103 -2.91 -17.37 -0.17
N ASN A 104 -3.89 -18.29 -0.10
CA ASN A 104 -3.76 -19.54 0.65
C ASN A 104 -2.54 -20.36 0.22
N LYS A 105 -2.23 -20.37 -1.08
CA LYS A 105 -1.06 -21.09 -1.62
C LYS A 105 0.25 -20.40 -1.27
N ILE A 106 0.25 -19.07 -1.16
CA ILE A 106 1.44 -18.28 -0.82
C ILE A 106 1.83 -18.51 0.64
N VAL A 107 0.85 -18.49 1.55
CA VAL A 107 1.10 -18.65 3.00
C VAL A 107 0.96 -20.08 3.52
N ASN A 108 0.49 -21.01 2.68
CA ASN A 108 0.15 -22.39 3.06
C ASN A 108 -0.80 -22.45 4.28
N SER A 109 -1.80 -21.58 4.28
CA SER A 109 -2.80 -21.43 5.35
C SER A 109 -4.12 -20.93 4.76
N GLU A 110 -5.19 -20.99 5.54
CA GLU A 110 -6.45 -20.37 5.15
C GLU A 110 -6.39 -18.86 5.41
N THR A 111 -6.71 -18.08 4.38
CA THR A 111 -6.86 -16.63 4.46
C THR A 111 -8.32 -16.23 4.67
N LYS A 112 -8.55 -15.04 5.20
CA LYS A 112 -9.85 -14.45 5.54
C LYS A 112 -9.90 -12.97 5.13
N ASP A 113 -11.09 -12.37 5.09
CA ASP A 113 -11.29 -10.94 4.81
C ASP A 113 -10.54 -10.41 3.58
N ALA A 114 -10.50 -11.24 2.51
CA ALA A 114 -9.75 -10.90 1.31
C ALA A 114 -10.39 -9.74 0.54
N VAL A 115 -9.54 -8.78 0.18
CA VAL A 115 -9.83 -7.71 -0.75
C VAL A 115 -9.00 -7.90 -2.01
N VAL A 116 -9.68 -7.90 -3.15
CA VAL A 116 -9.05 -8.21 -4.43
C VAL A 116 -9.42 -7.16 -5.47
N LEU A 117 -8.41 -6.47 -6.01
CA LEU A 117 -8.52 -5.60 -7.19
C LEU A 117 -7.88 -6.31 -8.39
N GLU A 118 -8.66 -6.48 -9.46
CA GLU A 118 -8.23 -7.22 -10.65
C GLU A 118 -8.50 -6.41 -11.91
N PHE A 119 -7.62 -6.51 -12.90
CA PHE A 119 -7.83 -5.91 -14.21
C PHE A 119 -6.87 -6.51 -15.23
N ASP A 120 -7.24 -6.41 -16.50
CA ASP A 120 -6.34 -6.77 -17.60
C ASP A 120 -5.57 -5.53 -18.05
N PHE A 121 -4.32 -5.73 -18.44
CA PHE A 121 -3.51 -4.67 -19.03
C PHE A 121 -2.69 -5.16 -20.23
N VAL A 122 -2.39 -4.24 -21.14
CA VAL A 122 -1.48 -4.46 -22.27
C VAL A 122 -0.35 -3.43 -22.17
N PRO A 123 0.89 -3.84 -21.87
CA PRO A 123 2.03 -2.93 -21.78
C PRO A 123 2.57 -2.56 -23.15
N MET A 124 3.11 -1.35 -23.28
CA MET A 124 3.80 -0.87 -24.50
C MET A 124 5.33 -0.97 -24.40
N SER A 125 5.88 -1.31 -23.23
CA SER A 125 7.33 -1.52 -23.04
C SER A 125 7.65 -2.92 -22.53
N ASP A 126 8.93 -3.25 -22.41
CA ASP A 126 9.43 -4.57 -21.99
C ASP A 126 9.48 -4.74 -20.46
N SER A 127 8.96 -3.79 -19.69
CA SER A 127 9.03 -3.80 -18.23
C SER A 127 7.94 -2.95 -17.59
N ILE A 128 7.41 -3.43 -16.47
CA ILE A 128 6.52 -2.67 -15.59
C ILE A 128 7.14 -2.47 -14.21
N SER A 129 6.70 -1.42 -13.52
CA SER A 129 7.02 -1.16 -12.12
C SER A 129 5.80 -0.56 -11.41
N PHE A 130 5.66 -0.82 -10.12
CA PHE A 130 4.68 -0.21 -9.22
C PHE A 130 5.25 -0.08 -7.80
N ASN A 131 4.79 0.92 -7.04
CA ASN A 131 5.21 1.16 -5.67
C ASN A 131 4.05 0.94 -4.69
N TYR A 132 4.36 0.38 -3.53
CA TYR A 132 3.39 0.13 -2.47
C TYR A 132 4.05 0.09 -1.10
N PHE A 133 3.26 0.12 -0.03
CA PHE A 133 3.68 -0.33 1.28
C PHE A 133 2.56 -1.13 1.95
N PHE A 134 2.95 -2.05 2.82
CA PHE A 134 2.05 -2.93 3.59
C PHE A 134 2.05 -2.49 5.06
N ALA A 135 0.92 -2.59 5.74
CA ALA A 135 0.71 -2.17 7.12
C ALA A 135 -0.21 -3.15 7.84
N SER A 136 -0.05 -3.32 9.16
CA SER A 136 -0.84 -4.28 9.94
C SER A 136 -0.90 -3.90 11.42
N GLU A 137 -2.05 -4.18 12.06
CA GLU A 137 -2.22 -4.16 13.53
C GLU A 137 -1.57 -5.38 14.20
N GLU A 138 -1.17 -6.42 13.44
CA GLU A 138 -0.56 -7.63 14.01
C GLU A 138 0.88 -7.43 14.48
N TYR A 139 1.50 -6.31 14.09
CA TYR A 139 2.83 -5.95 14.56
C TYR A 139 2.78 -5.33 15.95
N PRO A 140 3.82 -5.53 16.78
CA PRO A 140 4.77 -6.64 16.75
C PRO A 140 4.26 -7.95 17.39
N GLU A 141 3.09 -7.94 18.04
CA GLU A 141 2.60 -8.97 18.96
C GLU A 141 2.50 -10.37 18.34
N TYR A 142 2.17 -10.45 17.05
CA TYR A 142 1.87 -11.72 16.36
C TYR A 142 2.97 -12.16 15.39
N VAL A 143 4.10 -11.44 15.38
CA VAL A 143 5.28 -11.83 14.58
C VAL A 143 5.77 -13.22 14.99
N GLY A 144 5.83 -14.12 14.01
CA GLY A 144 6.25 -15.51 14.16
C GLY A 144 5.13 -16.47 14.56
N SER A 145 3.90 -15.97 14.72
CA SER A 145 2.72 -16.79 15.00
C SER A 145 2.13 -17.39 13.71
N ASN A 146 1.02 -18.12 13.87
CA ASN A 146 0.22 -18.62 12.75
C ASN A 146 -0.69 -17.55 12.13
N LEU A 147 -0.83 -16.39 12.79
CA LEU A 147 -1.38 -15.21 12.16
C LEU A 147 -0.26 -14.56 11.34
N ASN A 148 -0.52 -14.32 10.06
CA ASN A 148 0.53 -13.99 9.10
C ASN A 148 -0.04 -13.30 7.86
N ASP A 149 -0.72 -12.17 8.07
CA ASP A 149 -1.40 -11.44 7.01
C ASP A 149 -0.53 -11.22 5.79
N VAL A 150 -1.14 -11.32 4.61
CA VAL A 150 -0.42 -11.46 3.35
C VAL A 150 -0.90 -10.49 2.29
N PHE A 151 0.07 -9.90 1.59
CA PHE A 151 -0.14 -9.13 0.38
C PHE A 151 0.50 -9.81 -0.84
N ALA A 152 -0.22 -9.85 -1.96
CA ALA A 152 0.29 -10.30 -3.24
C ALA A 152 -0.07 -9.34 -4.38
N PHE A 153 0.87 -9.21 -5.31
CA PHE A 153 0.64 -8.59 -6.61
C PHE A 153 0.97 -9.63 -7.67
N ILE A 154 -0.06 -10.25 -8.22
CA ILE A 154 0.07 -11.39 -9.11
C ILE A 154 -0.15 -10.90 -10.54
N ILE A 155 0.81 -11.22 -11.41
CA ILE A 155 0.64 -11.07 -12.86
C ILE A 155 0.50 -12.43 -13.50
N THR A 156 -0.41 -12.53 -14.46
CA THR A 156 -0.55 -13.70 -15.34
C THR A 156 -0.40 -13.24 -16.77
N ASN A 157 0.53 -13.84 -17.53
CA ASN A 157 0.53 -13.69 -18.99
C ASN A 157 -0.57 -14.60 -19.54
N GLU A 158 -1.61 -14.02 -20.14
CA GLU A 158 -2.79 -14.76 -20.59
C GLU A 158 -2.50 -15.68 -21.78
N GLU A 159 -1.49 -15.35 -22.60
CA GLU A 159 -1.09 -16.16 -23.76
C GLU A 159 -0.28 -17.40 -23.34
N LEU A 160 0.58 -17.26 -22.32
CA LEU A 160 1.47 -18.33 -21.86
C LEU A 160 0.94 -19.07 -20.64
N GLY A 161 -0.08 -18.56 -19.96
CA GLY A 161 -0.57 -19.07 -18.68
C GLY A 161 0.43 -18.96 -17.53
N ILE A 162 1.52 -18.21 -17.71
CA ILE A 162 2.59 -18.07 -16.70
C ILE A 162 2.16 -17.03 -15.67
N LYS A 163 2.11 -17.46 -14.41
CA LYS A 163 1.74 -16.64 -13.25
C LYS A 163 2.95 -16.36 -12.36
N LYS A 164 3.06 -15.14 -11.83
CA LYS A 164 4.11 -14.75 -10.90
C LYS A 164 3.61 -13.73 -9.87
N ASN A 165 3.93 -13.94 -8.59
CA ASN A 165 3.83 -12.90 -7.57
C ASN A 165 5.03 -11.94 -7.67
N LEU A 166 4.75 -10.65 -7.82
CA LEU A 166 5.72 -9.56 -7.88
C LEU A 166 5.93 -8.91 -6.52
N ALA A 167 4.99 -9.05 -5.58
CA ALA A 167 5.14 -8.61 -4.20
C ALA A 167 5.99 -9.63 -3.44
N ILE A 168 7.30 -9.58 -3.70
CA ILE A 168 8.32 -10.40 -3.04
C ILE A 168 9.51 -9.52 -2.68
N LEU A 169 10.19 -9.87 -1.59
CA LEU A 169 11.46 -9.29 -1.22
C LEU A 169 12.58 -9.75 -2.17
N PRO A 170 13.75 -9.07 -2.17
CA PRO A 170 14.90 -9.48 -3.00
C PRO A 170 15.37 -10.92 -2.78
N ASN A 171 15.12 -11.48 -1.59
CA ASN A 171 15.43 -12.87 -1.24
C ASN A 171 14.34 -13.87 -1.68
N GLY A 172 13.28 -13.41 -2.34
CA GLY A 172 12.17 -14.23 -2.85
C GLY A 172 11.04 -14.46 -1.86
N GLU A 173 11.13 -13.96 -0.63
CA GLU A 173 10.06 -14.14 0.37
C GLU A 173 8.83 -13.29 0.03
N PRO A 174 7.60 -13.79 0.27
CA PRO A 174 6.38 -13.01 0.08
C PRO A 174 6.28 -11.86 1.08
N ILE A 175 5.40 -10.89 0.84
CA ILE A 175 5.12 -9.80 1.78
C ILE A 175 4.10 -10.29 2.81
N THR A 176 4.57 -10.54 4.03
CA THR A 176 3.75 -10.88 5.18
C THR A 176 4.31 -10.28 6.47
N ILE A 177 3.55 -10.33 7.57
CA ILE A 177 4.06 -9.87 8.87
C ILE A 177 5.27 -10.67 9.36
N ASN A 178 5.31 -11.98 9.09
CA ASN A 178 6.42 -12.85 9.49
C ASN A 178 7.68 -12.65 8.64
N THR A 179 7.57 -12.12 7.43
CA THR A 179 8.74 -11.90 6.56
C THR A 179 9.36 -10.53 6.76
N ILE A 180 8.60 -9.49 7.10
CA ILE A 180 9.13 -8.14 7.32
C ILE A 180 8.77 -7.68 8.73
N ASN A 181 9.74 -7.62 9.64
CA ASN A 181 9.54 -7.17 11.02
C ASN A 181 10.87 -6.74 11.65
N LYS A 182 10.82 -6.40 12.94
CA LYS A 182 12.00 -5.96 13.71
C LYS A 182 13.16 -6.97 13.74
N ASN A 183 12.85 -8.27 13.68
CA ASN A 183 13.82 -9.35 13.81
C ASN A 183 14.23 -9.96 12.46
N LYS A 184 13.45 -9.75 11.40
CA LYS A 184 13.68 -10.32 10.07
C LYS A 184 13.39 -9.30 8.97
N ASN A 185 14.33 -9.16 8.03
CA ASN A 185 14.26 -8.16 6.95
C ASN A 185 13.97 -6.73 7.48
N SER A 186 14.53 -6.41 8.66
CA SER A 186 14.24 -5.18 9.41
C SER A 186 14.64 -3.89 8.69
N SER A 187 15.51 -3.97 7.68
CA SER A 187 15.82 -2.86 6.79
C SER A 187 14.60 -2.35 6.00
N PHE A 188 13.57 -3.18 5.81
CA PHE A 188 12.32 -2.86 5.14
C PHE A 188 11.17 -2.55 6.11
N PHE A 189 11.37 -2.72 7.42
CA PHE A 189 10.33 -2.55 8.44
C PHE A 189 10.39 -1.17 9.09
N ILE A 190 9.22 -0.63 9.43
CA ILE A 190 9.05 0.58 10.23
C ILE A 190 8.05 0.24 11.34
N GLU A 191 8.52 0.37 12.58
CA GLU A 191 7.69 0.25 13.79
C GLU A 191 6.90 1.55 13.98
N ASN A 192 5.61 1.43 14.29
CA ASN A 192 4.71 2.56 14.51
C ASN A 192 3.92 2.36 15.81
N PRO A 193 4.58 2.44 16.98
CA PRO A 193 3.88 2.33 18.25
C PRO A 193 2.92 3.51 18.43
N ILE A 194 2.06 3.42 19.46
CA ILE A 194 1.21 4.54 19.89
C ILE A 194 2.01 5.85 19.88
N PHE A 195 1.49 6.81 19.12
CA PHE A 195 2.20 7.98 18.69
C PHE A 195 2.52 8.89 19.86
N HIS A 196 3.81 9.17 20.03
CA HIS A 196 4.32 10.21 20.90
C HIS A 196 5.33 11.06 20.13
N GLU A 197 5.23 12.38 20.19
CA GLU A 197 6.11 13.28 19.40
C GLU A 197 7.61 13.06 19.68
N SER A 198 7.95 12.61 20.89
CA SER A 198 9.32 12.25 21.26
C SER A 198 9.86 11.03 20.50
N PHE A 199 9.00 10.13 20.03
CA PHE A 199 9.38 8.91 19.31
C PHE A 199 10.04 9.22 17.94
N ILE A 200 9.71 10.35 17.31
CA ILE A 200 9.99 10.56 15.89
C ILE A 200 11.09 11.60 15.61
N LYS A 201 11.49 12.42 16.59
CA LYS A 201 12.52 13.46 16.40
C LYS A 201 13.91 12.92 15.97
N SER A 202 14.12 11.61 16.01
CA SER A 202 15.37 10.93 15.62
C SER A 202 15.26 10.04 14.37
N LYS A 203 14.10 10.01 13.69
CA LYS A 203 13.85 9.10 12.56
C LYS A 203 14.00 9.81 11.22
N SER A 204 14.15 9.02 10.14
CA SER A 204 14.19 9.55 8.77
C SER A 204 12.87 10.22 8.39
N ASN A 205 12.89 11.12 7.40
CA ASN A 205 11.68 11.80 6.92
C ASN A 205 10.59 10.81 6.48
N GLU A 206 10.92 9.72 5.80
CA GLU A 206 9.95 8.70 5.38
C GLU A 206 9.24 8.06 6.59
N VAL A 207 10.00 7.63 7.60
CA VAL A 207 9.44 7.06 8.84
C VAL A 207 8.57 8.10 9.54
N TYR A 208 9.02 9.36 9.58
CA TYR A 208 8.29 10.44 10.19
C TYR A 208 6.96 10.72 9.48
N GLU A 209 6.95 10.76 8.15
CA GLU A 209 5.75 10.98 7.38
C GLU A 209 4.77 9.81 7.50
N LEU A 210 5.25 8.57 7.39
CA LEU A 210 4.40 7.37 7.50
C LEU A 210 3.72 7.24 8.87
N SER A 211 4.46 7.47 9.95
CA SER A 211 3.93 7.35 11.32
C SER A 211 2.88 8.41 11.67
N ARG A 212 2.81 9.52 10.91
CA ARG A 212 1.86 10.61 11.18
C ARG A 212 0.46 10.41 10.63
N PHE A 213 0.28 9.52 9.65
CA PHE A 213 -1.03 9.32 9.03
C PHE A 213 -1.57 7.90 9.15
N CYS A 214 -0.74 6.95 9.58
CA CYS A 214 -1.11 5.54 9.62
C CYS A 214 -1.46 5.12 11.05
N GLN A 215 -2.62 4.47 11.21
CA GLN A 215 -3.07 3.94 12.49
C GLN A 215 -2.37 2.62 12.86
N PHE A 216 -1.94 1.82 11.88
CA PHE A 216 -1.38 0.50 12.07
C PHE A 216 -0.08 0.47 12.90
N ASP A 217 0.07 -0.53 13.76
CA ASP A 217 1.21 -0.70 14.68
C ASP A 217 2.58 -0.93 13.98
N GLY A 218 2.57 -1.33 12.71
CA GLY A 218 3.77 -1.40 11.89
C GLY A 218 3.47 -1.40 10.40
N PHE A 219 4.50 -1.03 9.62
CA PHE A 219 4.41 -1.05 8.16
C PHE A 219 5.78 -1.25 7.51
N THR A 220 5.76 -1.57 6.22
CA THR A 220 6.97 -1.61 5.40
C THR A 220 7.36 -0.20 4.98
N LYS A 221 8.64 0.00 4.64
CA LYS A 221 9.04 1.08 3.73
C LYS A 221 8.29 0.98 2.41
N ILE A 222 8.33 2.05 1.61
CA ILE A 222 7.86 1.94 0.23
C ILE A 222 8.70 0.92 -0.52
N LEU A 223 8.06 -0.13 -1.00
CA LEU A 223 8.64 -1.20 -1.81
C LEU A 223 8.27 -0.98 -3.27
N THR A 224 9.18 -1.39 -4.15
CA THR A 224 8.95 -1.40 -5.60
C THR A 224 8.89 -2.84 -6.06
N ALA A 225 7.82 -3.17 -6.75
CA ALA A 225 7.71 -4.42 -7.47
C ALA A 225 7.66 -4.16 -8.97
N GLY A 226 8.15 -5.13 -9.73
CA GLY A 226 8.36 -4.97 -11.16
C GLY A 226 8.66 -6.30 -11.84
N SER A 227 8.44 -6.31 -13.14
CA SER A 227 8.69 -7.48 -13.96
C SER A 227 9.02 -7.06 -15.38
N LYS A 228 9.85 -7.89 -16.04
CA LYS A 228 9.88 -7.90 -17.49
C LYS A 228 8.52 -8.41 -18.00
N VAL A 229 8.05 -7.80 -19.07
CA VAL A 229 6.81 -8.15 -19.77
C VAL A 229 7.06 -8.15 -21.27
N VAL A 230 6.18 -8.80 -22.02
CA VAL A 230 6.20 -8.78 -23.48
C VAL A 230 5.32 -7.62 -23.94
N PRO A 231 5.85 -6.63 -24.67
CA PRO A 231 5.03 -5.56 -25.22
C PRO A 231 3.89 -6.11 -26.08
N ASN A 232 2.72 -5.49 -25.99
CA ASN A 232 1.49 -5.85 -26.73
C ASN A 232 0.87 -7.22 -26.38
N SER A 233 1.41 -7.98 -25.42
CA SER A 233 0.74 -9.17 -24.88
C SER A 233 -0.27 -8.79 -23.80
N THR A 234 -1.34 -9.58 -23.67
CA THR A 234 -2.33 -9.38 -22.61
C THR A 234 -1.86 -10.00 -21.30
N TYR A 235 -1.95 -9.23 -20.22
CA TYR A 235 -1.68 -9.69 -18.88
C TYR A 235 -2.88 -9.43 -17.97
N HIS A 236 -3.15 -10.37 -17.07
CA HIS A 236 -4.09 -10.18 -15.96
C HIS A 236 -3.32 -9.80 -14.69
N ILE A 237 -3.72 -8.71 -14.05
CA ILE A 237 -3.26 -8.28 -12.72
C ILE A 237 -4.31 -8.68 -11.68
N LYS A 238 -3.82 -9.28 -10.59
CA LYS A 238 -4.57 -9.47 -9.36
C LYS A 238 -3.77 -8.90 -8.18
N ILE A 239 -4.34 -7.92 -7.51
CA ILE A 239 -3.78 -7.29 -6.31
C ILE A 239 -4.66 -7.73 -5.15
N ALA A 240 -4.10 -8.50 -4.22
CA ALA A 240 -4.86 -9.12 -3.16
C ALA A 240 -4.19 -8.94 -1.80
N ILE A 241 -4.99 -8.67 -0.78
CA ILE A 241 -4.60 -8.66 0.62
C ILE A 241 -5.63 -9.45 1.42
N ALA A 242 -5.20 -10.18 2.45
CA ALA A 242 -6.08 -10.97 3.30
C ALA A 242 -5.46 -11.21 4.67
N ASP A 243 -6.32 -11.40 5.66
CA ASP A 243 -5.94 -11.88 6.98
C ASP A 243 -5.55 -13.36 6.89
N VAL A 244 -4.71 -13.85 7.80
CA VAL A 244 -4.36 -15.27 7.88
C VAL A 244 -4.67 -15.85 9.26
N GLY A 245 -5.40 -16.98 9.28
CA GLY A 245 -5.71 -17.71 10.50
C GLY A 245 -6.99 -17.26 11.20
N ASP A 246 -7.22 -15.96 11.37
CA ASP A 246 -8.46 -15.41 11.94
C ASP A 246 -8.97 -14.15 11.19
N TYR A 247 -9.87 -13.38 11.82
CA TYR A 247 -10.50 -12.16 11.28
C TYR A 247 -10.29 -10.95 12.22
N LEU A 248 -9.33 -11.04 13.14
CA LEU A 248 -9.34 -10.23 14.37
C LEU A 248 -8.61 -8.90 14.26
N LEU A 249 -7.55 -8.84 13.45
CA LEU A 249 -6.69 -7.68 13.30
C LEU A 249 -6.56 -7.35 11.83
N ASP A 250 -6.67 -6.05 11.52
CA ASP A 250 -6.72 -5.62 10.14
C ASP A 250 -5.31 -5.38 9.60
N SER A 251 -5.17 -5.63 8.29
CA SER A 251 -4.02 -5.24 7.49
C SER A 251 -4.44 -4.38 6.31
N ALA A 252 -3.48 -3.65 5.75
CA ALA A 252 -3.69 -2.80 4.60
C ALA A 252 -2.50 -2.79 3.65
N VAL A 253 -2.81 -2.58 2.36
CA VAL A 253 -1.81 -2.21 1.35
C VAL A 253 -2.19 -0.88 0.73
N PHE A 254 -1.20 -0.01 0.66
CA PHE A 254 -1.29 1.30 0.04
C PHE A 254 -0.54 1.27 -1.28
N LEU A 255 -1.26 1.27 -2.39
CA LEU A 255 -0.72 1.36 -3.74
C LEU A 255 -0.46 2.84 -4.06
N ILE A 256 0.80 3.21 -4.27
CA ILE A 256 1.17 4.60 -4.52
C ILE A 256 0.65 5.03 -5.90
N GLY A 257 -0.03 6.17 -5.94
CA GLY A 257 -0.59 6.71 -7.17
C GLY A 257 0.50 7.12 -8.17
N ASN A 258 0.16 7.07 -9.46
CA ASN A 258 1.06 7.31 -10.58
C ASN A 258 2.33 6.43 -10.57
N SER A 259 2.33 5.31 -9.83
CA SER A 259 3.50 4.44 -9.72
C SER A 259 3.48 3.28 -10.71
N PHE A 260 2.29 2.88 -11.20
CA PHE A 260 2.19 1.82 -12.19
C PHE A 260 2.54 2.36 -13.57
N LYS A 261 3.69 1.92 -14.08
CA LYS A 261 4.28 2.47 -15.30
C LYS A 261 5.04 1.44 -16.13
N ASN A 262 5.12 1.75 -17.42
CA ASN A 262 6.09 1.18 -18.32
C ASN A 262 7.48 1.73 -17.99
N VAL A 263 8.48 0.86 -17.90
CA VAL A 263 9.89 1.25 -17.83
C VAL A 263 10.48 1.10 -19.22
N TYR A 264 10.90 2.22 -19.83
CA TYR A 264 11.65 2.20 -21.08
C TYR A 264 13.15 2.15 -20.76
N LYS A 265 13.91 1.26 -21.42
CA LYS A 265 15.37 1.37 -21.40
C LYS A 265 15.76 2.73 -22.00
N LYS A 266 16.45 3.57 -21.23
CA LYS A 266 17.18 4.70 -21.81
C LYS A 266 18.24 4.11 -22.75
N ASN A 267 18.01 4.18 -24.06
CA ASN A 267 19.09 4.00 -25.01
C ASN A 267 20.12 5.11 -24.71
N LYS A 268 21.30 4.74 -24.22
CA LYS A 268 22.47 5.64 -24.23
C LYS A 268 22.60 6.07 -25.68
N LYS A 269 22.31 7.33 -26.00
CA LYS A 269 22.68 7.91 -27.29
C LYS A 269 24.19 7.79 -27.39
N THR A 270 24.69 6.78 -28.09
CA THR A 270 26.03 6.84 -28.67
C THR A 270 25.96 7.97 -29.68
N ASN A 271 26.54 9.12 -29.35
CA ASN A 271 26.76 10.20 -30.31
C ASN A 271 27.54 9.62 -31.49
N PRO A 272 26.95 9.44 -32.67
CA PRO A 272 27.73 9.17 -33.86
C PRO A 272 28.30 10.51 -34.30
N LEU A 273 29.60 10.52 -34.58
CA LEU A 273 30.33 11.58 -35.30
C LEU A 273 30.73 12.80 -34.45
N LYS A 274 31.93 12.72 -33.87
CA LYS A 274 32.91 13.78 -34.07
C LYS A 274 33.94 13.24 -35.07
N ASN A 275 33.81 13.66 -36.32
CA ASN A 275 34.95 13.72 -37.25
C ASN A 275 35.83 14.89 -36.83
#